data_AF-A0A8T6BEG2-F1
#
_entry.id   AF-A0A8T6BEG2-F1
#
_cell.length_a   1.000
_cell.length_b   1.000
_cell.length_c   1.000
_cell.angle_alpha   90.00
_cell.angle_beta   90.00
_cell.angle_gamma   90.00
#
_symmetry.space_group_name_H-M   'P 1'
#
loop_
_entity.id
_entity.type
_entity.pdbx_description
1 polymer ?
#
loop_
_entity_poly.entity_id
_entity_poly.type
_entity_poly.pdbx_seq_one_letter_code
_entity_poly.pdbx_strand_id
1 'polypeptide(L)'
;MDVRQSIHSAHAKTLDTQGLRNEFLVEKVFVADEYTMVYSHIDRIIVGGIMPITKTVSVGGEVGKQLGVSYFLERRELGVINIGGAGTITVDGQCYEIGHRDALYVGKGAKEVVFASIDTGTPAKFYYNCAPAHTTYPTKKVTPDEVSPVTLGDNLTSNRRT
;
A
#
# COMPACT_ATOMS: atom_id res chain seq x y z
N MET A 1 9.28 8.11 -7.01
CA MET A 1 8.27 7.21 -7.59
C MET A 1 8.94 6.39 -8.68
N ASP A 2 8.95 5.07 -8.53
CA ASP A 2 9.37 4.13 -9.56
C ASP A 2 8.17 3.86 -10.49
N VAL A 3 8.33 4.03 -11.80
CA VAL A 3 7.22 3.93 -12.76
C VAL A 3 7.40 2.66 -13.59
N ARG A 4 6.43 1.75 -13.51
CA ARG A 4 6.38 0.51 -14.30
C ARG A 4 5.43 0.67 -15.47
N GLN A 5 5.92 0.35 -16.68
CA GLN A 5 5.14 0.45 -17.91
C GLN A 5 4.29 -0.81 -18.12
N SER A 6 3.17 -0.65 -18.82
CA SER A 6 2.40 -1.81 -19.28
C SER A 6 3.15 -2.50 -20.41
N ILE A 7 3.29 -3.82 -20.34
CA ILE A 7 4.00 -4.61 -21.34
C ILE A 7 3.03 -5.52 -22.08
N HIS A 8 3.05 -5.44 -23.40
CA HIS A 8 2.31 -6.36 -24.26
C HIS A 8 2.93 -7.76 -24.19
N SER A 9 2.10 -8.81 -24.21
CA SER A 9 2.55 -10.21 -24.06
C SER A 9 3.62 -10.63 -25.07
N ALA A 10 3.53 -10.17 -26.32
CA ALA A 10 4.54 -10.43 -27.34
C ALA A 10 5.92 -9.83 -26.99
N HIS A 11 5.96 -8.68 -26.31
CA HIS A 11 7.22 -8.09 -25.83
C HIS A 11 7.72 -8.80 -24.57
N ALA A 12 6.83 -9.15 -23.64
CA ALA A 12 7.21 -9.94 -22.46
C ALA A 12 7.90 -11.26 -22.85
N LYS A 13 7.46 -11.89 -23.94
CA LYS A 13 8.07 -13.13 -24.47
C LYS A 13 9.54 -12.96 -24.89
N THR A 14 9.98 -11.75 -25.22
CA THR A 14 11.38 -11.50 -25.64
C THR A 14 12.30 -11.16 -24.47
N LEU A 15 11.77 -10.98 -23.26
CA LEU A 15 12.55 -10.63 -22.08
C LEU A 15 13.28 -11.86 -21.53
N ASP A 16 14.51 -11.64 -21.07
CA ASP A 16 15.24 -12.61 -20.28
C ASP A 16 14.84 -12.54 -18.79
N THR A 17 15.46 -13.36 -17.95
CA THR A 17 15.17 -13.40 -16.51
C THR A 17 15.33 -12.02 -15.85
N GLN A 18 16.38 -11.27 -16.21
CA GLN A 18 16.64 -9.98 -15.60
C GLN A 18 15.63 -8.94 -16.09
N GLY A 19 15.28 -8.95 -17.38
CA GLY A 19 14.23 -8.11 -17.95
C GLY A 19 12.89 -8.34 -17.27
N LEU A 20 12.49 -9.60 -17.05
CA LEU A 20 11.26 -9.91 -16.32
C LEU A 20 11.28 -9.35 -14.89
N ARG A 21 12.40 -9.50 -14.15
CA ARG A 21 12.52 -8.93 -12.81
C ARG A 21 12.47 -7.40 -12.83
N ASN A 22 13.18 -6.79 -13.78
CA ASN A 22 13.21 -5.35 -13.92
C ASN A 22 11.83 -4.77 -14.17
N GLU A 23 10.94 -5.47 -14.85
CA GLU A 23 9.62 -4.95 -15.20
C GLU A 23 8.53 -5.33 -14.19
N PHE A 24 8.59 -6.54 -13.61
CA PHE A 24 7.49 -7.10 -12.81
C PHE A 24 7.80 -7.29 -11.33
N LEU A 25 9.07 -7.23 -10.91
CA LEU A 25 9.45 -7.41 -9.51
C LEU A 25 9.70 -6.07 -8.82
N VAL A 26 9.13 -5.92 -7.63
CA VAL A 26 9.47 -4.85 -6.69
C VAL A 26 10.31 -5.48 -5.58
N GLU A 27 11.62 -5.24 -5.61
CA GLU A 27 12.54 -5.88 -4.66
C GLU A 27 12.49 -5.26 -3.27
N LYS A 28 12.28 -3.94 -3.19
CA LYS A 28 12.25 -3.19 -1.94
C LYS A 28 10.87 -2.59 -1.73
N VAL A 29 10.08 -3.23 -0.87
CA VAL A 29 8.75 -2.73 -0.47
C VAL A 29 8.82 -1.92 0.82
N PHE A 30 9.65 -2.33 1.79
CA PHE A 30 9.78 -1.65 3.08
C PHE A 30 11.20 -1.14 3.26
N VAL A 31 11.33 0.16 3.50
CA VAL A 31 12.57 0.85 3.82
C VAL A 31 12.33 1.63 5.11
N ALA A 32 13.24 1.50 6.08
CA ALA A 32 13.12 2.12 7.39
C ALA A 32 12.90 3.64 7.26
N ASP A 33 11.91 4.15 7.99
CA ASP A 33 11.58 5.57 8.08
C ASP A 33 11.23 6.25 6.75
N GLU A 34 10.82 5.46 5.76
CA GLU A 34 10.47 5.89 4.42
C GLU A 34 9.17 5.24 3.95
N TYR A 35 8.59 5.82 2.90
CA TYR A 35 7.62 5.14 2.05
C TYR A 35 8.27 4.80 0.71
N THR A 36 8.02 3.60 0.21
CA THR A 36 8.31 3.22 -1.18
C THR A 36 7.10 3.47 -2.05
N MET A 37 7.30 3.74 -3.34
CA MET A 37 6.20 4.06 -4.25
C MET A 37 6.49 3.59 -5.65
N VAL A 38 5.76 2.55 -6.07
CA VAL A 38 5.76 2.00 -7.42
C VAL A 38 4.44 2.34 -8.10
N TYR A 39 4.49 3.10 -9.18
CA TYR A 39 3.35 3.48 -10.00
C TYR A 39 3.28 2.56 -11.22
N SER A 40 2.23 1.75 -11.31
CA SER A 40 1.98 0.90 -12.47
C SER A 40 1.11 1.61 -13.49
N HIS A 41 1.47 1.57 -14.78
CA HIS A 41 0.59 2.03 -15.86
C HIS A 41 -0.65 1.14 -16.06
N ILE A 42 -0.66 -0.06 -15.46
CA ILE A 42 -1.85 -0.91 -15.38
C ILE A 42 -2.80 -0.28 -14.35
N ASP A 43 -3.90 0.28 -14.83
CA ASP A 43 -4.93 0.99 -14.06
C ASP A 43 -4.43 2.16 -13.18
N ARG A 44 -3.17 2.60 -13.35
CA ARG A 44 -2.56 3.67 -12.56
C ARG A 44 -2.54 3.36 -11.06
N ILE A 45 -2.50 2.07 -10.70
CA ILE A 45 -2.36 1.64 -9.31
C ILE A 45 -0.98 2.03 -8.80
N ILE A 46 -0.94 2.57 -7.59
CA ILE A 46 0.27 2.82 -6.85
C ILE A 46 0.35 1.80 -5.73
N VAL A 47 1.48 1.11 -5.62
CA VAL A 47 1.75 0.11 -4.58
C VAL A 47 3.05 0.46 -3.86
N GLY A 48 3.10 0.16 -2.58
CA GLY A 48 4.31 0.39 -1.79
C GLY A 48 4.20 -0.11 -0.37
N GLY A 49 5.23 0.19 0.40
CA GLY A 49 5.28 -0.05 1.83
C GLY A 49 5.74 1.19 2.58
N ILE A 50 5.22 1.37 3.78
CA ILE A 50 5.58 2.46 4.69
C ILE A 50 6.04 1.81 6.00
N MET A 51 7.27 2.07 6.41
CA MET A 51 7.87 1.44 7.58
C MET A 51 8.46 2.50 8.53
N PRO A 52 7.62 3.21 9.30
CA PRO A 52 8.12 4.13 10.32
C PRO A 52 8.83 3.33 11.42
N ILE A 53 10.01 3.78 11.86
CA ILE A 53 10.74 3.19 12.98
C ILE A 53 11.05 4.27 14.00
N THR A 54 11.87 5.25 13.63
CA THR A 54 12.33 6.32 14.52
C THR A 54 11.57 7.63 14.34
N LYS A 55 10.92 7.81 13.18
CA LYS A 55 10.11 8.99 12.87
C LYS A 55 8.79 8.61 12.22
N THR A 56 7.87 9.56 12.23
CA THR A 56 6.65 9.46 11.45
C THR A 56 6.96 9.60 9.96
N VAL A 57 6.15 8.95 9.13
CA VAL A 57 6.23 9.05 7.67
C VAL A 57 4.92 9.64 7.17
N SER A 58 4.97 10.75 6.46
CA SER A 58 3.79 11.41 5.90
C SER A 58 3.70 11.18 4.39
N VAL A 59 2.51 10.84 3.91
CA VAL A 59 2.20 10.77 2.48
C VAL A 59 1.24 11.92 2.16
N GLY A 60 1.79 12.99 1.55
CA GLY A 60 1.09 14.27 1.41
C GLY A 60 1.34 15.02 0.10
N GLY A 61 1.41 16.34 0.17
CA GLY A 61 1.39 17.27 -0.98
C GLY A 61 2.55 17.14 -1.98
N GLU A 62 3.69 16.62 -1.54
CA GLU A 62 4.88 16.41 -2.39
C GLU A 62 4.60 15.42 -3.53
N VAL A 63 3.83 14.37 -3.23
CA VAL A 63 3.41 13.35 -4.20
C VAL A 63 2.35 13.90 -5.15
N GLY A 64 1.51 14.82 -4.66
CA GLY A 64 0.45 15.43 -5.47
C GLY A 64 0.99 16.05 -6.76
N LYS A 65 2.12 16.78 -6.68
CA LYS A 65 2.77 17.40 -7.84
C LYS A 65 3.16 16.37 -8.92
N GLN A 66 3.64 15.20 -8.53
CA GLN A 66 4.00 14.12 -9.46
C GLN A 66 2.78 13.52 -10.17
N LEU A 67 1.59 13.67 -9.56
CA LEU A 67 0.32 13.15 -10.07
C LEU A 67 -0.57 14.23 -10.71
N GLY A 68 -0.11 15.48 -10.79
CA GLY A 68 -0.88 16.60 -11.34
C GLY A 68 -2.04 17.05 -10.45
N VAL A 69 -1.96 16.83 -9.14
CA VAL A 69 -2.96 17.21 -8.13
C VAL A 69 -2.31 17.95 -6.95
N SER A 70 -3.10 18.50 -6.05
CA SER A 70 -2.63 19.29 -4.91
C SER A 70 -2.13 18.41 -3.75
N TYR A 71 -2.73 17.23 -3.58
CA TYR A 71 -2.36 16.25 -2.54
C TYR A 71 -2.68 14.82 -2.99
N PHE A 72 -2.07 13.83 -2.33
CA PHE A 72 -2.02 12.44 -2.81
C PHE A 72 -3.40 11.81 -3.09
N LEU A 73 -4.37 12.00 -2.18
CA LEU A 73 -5.70 11.38 -2.27
C LEU A 73 -6.79 12.31 -2.82
N GLU A 74 -6.42 13.41 -3.50
CA GLU A 74 -7.40 14.35 -4.09
C GLU A 74 -8.39 13.65 -5.04
N ARG A 75 -7.88 12.67 -5.79
CA ARG A 75 -8.62 11.89 -6.80
C ARG A 75 -8.36 10.39 -6.71
N ARG A 76 -7.99 9.92 -5.51
CA ARG A 76 -7.56 8.54 -5.26
C ARG A 76 -8.07 8.06 -3.92
N GLU A 77 -8.25 6.75 -3.79
CA GLU A 77 -8.52 6.06 -2.53
C GLU A 77 -7.32 5.17 -2.17
N LEU A 78 -7.21 4.83 -0.89
CA LEU A 78 -6.07 4.11 -0.32
C LEU A 78 -6.56 2.95 0.55
N GLY A 79 -6.07 1.76 0.27
CA GLY A 79 -6.16 0.61 1.16
C GLY A 79 -4.80 0.34 1.78
N VAL A 80 -4.76 0.16 3.11
CA VAL A 80 -3.55 -0.15 3.87
C VAL A 80 -3.78 -1.42 4.68
N ILE A 81 -2.80 -2.33 4.72
CA ILE A 81 -2.76 -3.49 5.63
C ILE A 81 -1.43 -3.45 6.37
N ASN A 82 -1.47 -3.56 7.70
CA ASN A 82 -0.25 -3.66 8.49
C ASN A 82 0.21 -5.12 8.59
N ILE A 83 1.42 -5.41 8.12
CA ILE A 83 2.03 -6.75 8.18
C ILE A 83 3.17 -6.83 9.21
N GLY A 84 3.43 -5.75 9.95
CA GLY A 84 4.46 -5.63 10.98
C GLY A 84 3.89 -5.66 12.40
N GLY A 85 4.59 -5.00 13.34
CA GLY A 85 4.08 -4.73 14.68
C GLY A 85 3.04 -3.61 14.69
N ALA A 86 2.50 -3.28 15.86
CA ALA A 86 1.42 -2.29 15.95
C ALA A 86 1.89 -0.87 15.60
N GLY A 87 1.02 -0.10 14.96
CA GLY A 87 1.30 1.28 14.57
C GLY A 87 0.04 2.13 14.55
N THR A 88 0.18 3.39 14.16
CA THR A 88 -0.93 4.32 13.98
C THR A 88 -0.94 4.90 12.57
N ILE A 89 -2.14 5.19 12.08
CA ILE A 89 -2.37 5.97 10.87
C ILE A 89 -3.25 7.15 11.28
N THR A 90 -2.76 8.37 11.09
CA THR A 90 -3.53 9.60 11.30
C THR A 90 -4.00 10.13 9.96
N VAL A 91 -5.32 10.28 9.77
CA VAL A 91 -5.94 10.82 8.56
C VAL A 91 -6.63 12.13 8.91
N ASP A 92 -6.14 13.24 8.37
CA ASP A 92 -6.68 14.59 8.62
C ASP A 92 -6.93 14.88 10.12
N GLY A 93 -5.97 14.48 10.98
CA GLY A 93 -6.02 14.67 12.42
C GLY A 93 -6.73 13.55 13.21
N GLN A 94 -7.47 12.65 12.56
CA GLN A 94 -8.09 11.49 13.21
C GLN A 94 -7.09 10.33 13.27
N CYS A 95 -6.73 9.90 14.48
CA CYS A 95 -5.80 8.79 14.70
C CYS A 95 -6.52 7.43 14.72
N TYR A 96 -5.95 6.45 14.02
CA TYR A 96 -6.39 5.05 14.02
C TYR A 96 -5.23 4.16 14.47
N GLU A 97 -5.42 3.38 15.54
CA GLU A 97 -4.49 2.32 15.89
C GLU A 97 -4.71 1.11 14.98
N ILE A 98 -3.63 0.63 14.36
CA ILE A 98 -3.65 -0.47 13.39
C ILE A 98 -2.72 -1.57 13.88
N GLY A 99 -3.30 -2.66 14.37
CA GLY A 99 -2.59 -3.86 14.81
C GLY A 99 -2.05 -4.70 13.65
N HIS A 100 -1.42 -5.83 13.96
CA HIS A 100 -0.98 -6.78 12.95
C HIS A 100 -2.19 -7.36 12.20
N ARG A 101 -2.17 -7.29 10.87
CA ARG A 101 -3.25 -7.68 9.93
C ARG A 101 -4.51 -6.83 10.00
N ASP A 102 -4.53 -5.77 10.79
CA ASP A 102 -5.56 -4.74 10.65
C ASP A 102 -5.36 -3.99 9.33
N ALA A 103 -6.48 -3.54 8.77
CA ALA A 103 -6.53 -2.74 7.57
C ALA A 103 -7.21 -1.39 7.81
N LEU A 104 -6.88 -0.41 6.97
CA LEU A 104 -7.56 0.87 6.90
C LEU A 104 -7.87 1.19 5.43
N TYR A 105 -9.16 1.39 5.13
CA TYR A 105 -9.59 2.06 3.91
C TYR A 105 -9.69 3.55 4.16
N VAL A 106 -9.08 4.36 3.30
CA VAL A 106 -9.17 5.82 3.29
C VAL A 106 -9.74 6.26 1.95
N GLY A 107 -10.92 6.89 2.00
CA GLY A 107 -11.59 7.37 0.80
C GLY A 107 -10.92 8.59 0.17
N LYS A 108 -11.37 8.91 -1.04
CA LYS A 108 -10.96 10.12 -1.77
C LYS A 108 -11.18 11.39 -0.95
N GLY A 109 -10.19 12.28 -0.98
CA GLY A 109 -10.27 13.65 -0.47
C GLY A 109 -9.47 13.90 0.81
N ALA A 110 -8.92 12.85 1.43
CA ALA A 110 -8.04 13.02 2.59
C ALA A 110 -6.76 13.77 2.19
N LYS A 111 -6.39 14.80 2.96
CA LYS A 111 -5.29 15.71 2.59
C LYS A 111 -3.96 15.25 3.14
N GLU A 112 -3.97 14.77 4.38
CA GLU A 112 -2.79 14.33 5.10
C GLU A 112 -3.00 12.92 5.67
N VAL A 113 -2.04 12.04 5.41
CA VAL A 113 -1.98 10.70 5.99
C VAL A 113 -0.60 10.47 6.59
N VAL A 114 -0.54 10.28 7.91
CA VAL A 114 0.70 10.14 8.67
C VAL A 114 0.77 8.78 9.34
N PHE A 115 1.90 8.10 9.21
CA PHE A 115 2.14 6.75 9.71
C PHE A 115 3.18 6.77 10.82
N ALA A 116 2.96 6.00 11.88
CA ALA A 116 3.91 5.82 12.98
C ALA A 116 3.90 4.37 13.48
N SER A 117 5.02 3.94 14.08
CA SER A 117 5.09 2.71 14.86
C SER A 117 4.83 3.00 16.33
N ILE A 118 4.15 2.09 17.02
CA ILE A 118 3.96 2.18 18.48
C ILE A 118 5.23 1.74 19.21
N ASP A 119 5.89 0.70 18.70
CA ASP A 119 7.16 0.19 19.23
C ASP A 119 8.23 0.17 18.13
N THR A 120 9.40 0.72 18.41
CA THR A 120 10.54 0.76 17.49
C THR A 120 11.27 -0.58 17.43
N GLY A 121 11.16 -1.42 18.48
CA GLY A 121 11.70 -2.78 18.50
C GLY A 121 10.92 -3.75 17.62
N THR A 122 9.61 -3.52 17.47
CA THR A 122 8.73 -4.24 16.54
C THR A 122 7.96 -3.26 15.63
N PRO A 123 8.61 -2.67 14.62
CA PRO A 123 8.00 -1.62 13.82
C PRO A 123 6.84 -2.12 12.98
N ALA A 124 5.86 -1.24 12.77
CA ALA A 124 4.79 -1.42 11.82
C ALA A 124 5.33 -1.46 10.38
N LYS A 125 4.64 -2.23 9.54
CA LYS A 125 4.94 -2.35 8.11
C LYS A 125 3.64 -2.24 7.35
N PHE A 126 3.31 -1.02 6.94
CA PHE A 126 2.07 -0.71 6.25
C PHE A 126 2.24 -0.97 4.75
N TYR A 127 1.74 -2.09 4.27
CA TYR A 127 1.58 -2.33 2.83
C TYR A 127 0.37 -1.54 2.34
N TYR A 128 0.49 -0.85 1.21
CA TYR A 128 -0.62 -0.07 0.69
C TYR A 128 -0.81 -0.22 -0.81
N ASN A 129 -2.08 -0.10 -1.21
CA ASN A 129 -2.51 0.03 -2.59
C ASN A 129 -3.35 1.31 -2.72
N CYS A 130 -3.09 2.09 -3.76
CA CYS A 130 -3.79 3.34 -4.03
C CYS A 130 -4.26 3.36 -5.49
N ALA A 131 -5.56 3.62 -5.68
CA ALA A 131 -6.20 3.59 -6.98
C ALA A 131 -6.93 4.92 -7.26
N PRO A 132 -7.08 5.35 -8.54
CA PRO A 132 -7.94 6.46 -8.88
C PRO A 132 -9.38 6.25 -8.41
N ALA A 133 -9.98 7.28 -7.83
CA ALA A 133 -11.35 7.27 -7.32
C ALA A 133 -12.11 8.52 -7.76
N HIS A 134 -13.41 8.37 -7.99
CA HIS A 134 -14.30 9.46 -8.42
C HIS A 134 -15.34 9.82 -7.36
N THR A 135 -15.65 8.87 -6.48
CA THR A 135 -16.58 9.03 -5.36
C THR A 135 -15.81 8.96 -4.06
N THR A 136 -16.27 9.70 -3.05
CA THR A 136 -15.73 9.63 -1.70
C THR A 136 -16.60 8.67 -0.87
N TYR A 137 -15.96 7.69 -0.24
CA TYR A 137 -16.56 6.81 0.76
C TYR A 137 -15.88 7.05 2.12
N PRO A 138 -16.53 6.72 3.24
CA PRO A 138 -15.98 6.97 4.57
C PRO A 138 -14.73 6.11 4.85
N THR A 139 -13.78 6.70 5.58
CA THR A 139 -12.64 5.96 6.14
C THR A 139 -13.14 4.88 7.08
N LYS A 140 -12.62 3.66 6.92
CA LYS A 140 -13.04 2.50 7.72
C LYS A 140 -11.85 1.63 8.10
N LYS A 141 -11.68 1.40 9.40
CA LYS A 141 -10.80 0.35 9.93
C LYS A 141 -11.48 -1.00 9.76
N VAL A 142 -10.72 -2.02 9.41
CA VAL A 142 -11.18 -3.42 9.32
C VAL A 142 -10.19 -4.29 10.08
N THR A 143 -10.67 -5.08 11.04
CA THR A 143 -9.86 -6.07 11.76
C THR A 143 -10.08 -7.47 11.20
N PRO A 144 -9.18 -8.44 11.47
CA PRO A 144 -9.41 -9.84 11.11
C PRO A 144 -10.74 -10.41 11.62
N ASP A 145 -11.24 -9.94 12.76
CA ASP A 145 -12.51 -10.40 13.36
C ASP A 145 -13.74 -9.91 12.59
N GLU A 146 -13.61 -8.85 11.78
CA GLU A 146 -14.67 -8.33 10.91
C GLU A 146 -14.72 -9.03 9.55
N VAL A 147 -13.78 -9.94 9.27
CA VAL A 147 -13.66 -10.66 8.00
C VAL A 147 -14.16 -12.09 8.17
N SER A 148 -14.85 -12.62 7.17
CA SER A 148 -15.21 -14.05 7.10
C SER A 148 -14.15 -14.80 6.29
N PRO A 149 -13.17 -15.47 6.94
CA PRO A 149 -12.13 -16.23 6.23
C PRO A 149 -12.74 -17.42 5.49
N VAL A 150 -12.26 -17.68 4.27
CA VAL A 150 -12.74 -18.80 3.44
C VAL A 150 -11.55 -19.70 3.10
N THR A 151 -11.51 -20.88 3.70
CA THR A 151 -10.48 -21.87 3.40
C THR A 151 -10.77 -22.56 2.07
N LEU A 152 -9.80 -22.54 1.16
CA LEU A 152 -9.89 -23.14 -0.17
C LEU A 152 -8.67 -24.01 -0.47
N GLY A 153 -8.84 -24.97 -1.38
CA GLY A 153 -7.77 -25.86 -1.83
C GLY A 153 -7.49 -27.01 -0.87
N ASP A 154 -6.45 -27.77 -1.17
CA ASP A 154 -6.07 -28.99 -0.46
C ASP A 154 -4.55 -29.10 -0.32
N ASN A 155 -4.09 -29.80 0.72
CA ASN A 155 -2.66 -30.06 0.95
C ASN A 155 -2.06 -30.95 -0.13
N LEU A 156 -2.83 -31.90 -0.68
CA LEU A 156 -2.41 -32.81 -1.75
C LEU A 156 -2.06 -32.06 -3.04
N THR A 157 -2.70 -30.92 -3.28
CA THR A 157 -2.43 -30.03 -4.42
C THR A 157 -1.56 -28.84 -4.05
N SER A 158 -0.95 -28.84 -2.86
CA SER A 158 -0.06 -27.78 -2.35
C SER A 158 -0.65 -26.37 -2.44
N ASN A 159 -1.97 -26.23 -2.30
CA ASN A 159 -2.67 -24.94 -2.50
C ASN A 159 -3.71 -24.61 -1.42
N ARG A 160 -3.67 -25.31 -0.27
CA ARG A 160 -4.49 -25.00 0.89
C ARG A 160 -4.15 -23.61 1.43
N ARG A 161 -5.17 -22.74 1.51
CA ARG A 161 -5.05 -21.34 1.95
C ARG A 161 -6.34 -20.87 2.62
N THR A 162 -6.23 -19.80 3.40
CA THR A 162 -7.34 -19.14 4.09
C THR A 162 -7.25 -17.64 3.88
#